data_AF-A0A964LK09-F1
#
_entry.id   AF-A0A964LK09-F1
#
_cell.length_a   1.000
_cell.length_b   1.000
_cell.length_c   1.000
_cell.angle_alpha   90.00
_cell.angle_beta   90.00
_cell.angle_gamma   90.00
#
_symmetry.space_group_name_H-M   'P 1'
#
loop_
_entity.id
_entity.type
_entity.pdbx_description
1 polymer ?
#
loop_
_entity_poly.entity_id
_entity_poly.type
_entity_poly.pdbx_seq_one_letter_code
_entity_poly.pdbx_strand_id
1 'polypeptide(L)'
;MRAPVFRGIWRDDPRARAAYSEGAGIYRIVLRSVAVPPTTQALVDLVRWAGEHQVPLVPRGAGSGMPGGNVGDGVVVDLTALDGAPVAVDQVALLATTGAAVSLGVLAEAAGRVGLRMPVDPSSARWATVGGVVGTNAAPVPGR
;
A
#
# COMPACT_ATOMS: atom_id res chain seq x y z
N MET A 1 9.42 20.81 8.29
CA MET A 1 10.33 19.74 8.74
C MET A 1 11.37 19.57 7.65
N ARG A 2 12.67 19.49 7.98
CA ARG A 2 13.69 19.29 6.93
C ARG A 2 13.51 17.85 6.41
N ALA A 3 13.42 17.67 5.09
CA ALA A 3 13.28 16.35 4.52
C ALA A 3 14.47 15.48 4.97
N PRO A 4 14.24 14.24 5.43
CA PRO A 4 15.34 13.30 5.64
C PRO A 4 16.16 13.16 4.35
N VAL A 5 17.42 12.75 4.48
CA VAL A 5 18.15 12.20 3.33
C VAL A 5 17.46 10.88 2.98
N PHE A 6 16.41 10.97 2.17
CA PHE A 6 15.51 9.88 1.83
C PHE A 6 15.72 9.50 0.38
N ARG A 7 16.02 8.22 0.15
CA ARG A 7 16.16 7.67 -1.20
C ARG A 7 14.77 7.32 -1.72
N GLY A 8 14.10 8.30 -2.31
CA GLY A 8 12.76 8.17 -2.85
C GLY A 8 12.13 9.52 -3.14
N ILE A 9 10.82 9.55 -3.34
CA ILE A 9 10.11 10.82 -3.55
C ILE A 9 9.60 11.32 -2.18
N TRP A 10 9.97 12.53 -1.81
CA TRP A 10 9.43 13.24 -0.64
C TRP A 10 8.69 14.49 -1.10
N ARG A 11 7.44 14.66 -0.67
CA ARG A 11 6.62 15.83 -1.05
C ARG A 11 5.86 16.38 0.14
N ASP A 12 5.95 17.69 0.33
CA ASP A 12 5.18 18.45 1.32
C ASP A 12 4.40 19.61 0.71
N ASP A 13 4.35 19.66 -0.64
CA ASP A 13 3.63 20.69 -1.38
C ASP A 13 2.10 20.53 -1.28
N PRO A 14 1.32 21.61 -1.49
CA PRO A 14 -0.13 21.57 -1.36
C PRO A 14 -0.82 20.54 -2.25
N ARG A 15 -0.29 20.23 -3.45
CA ARG A 15 -0.90 19.25 -4.36
C ARG A 15 -0.76 17.84 -3.81
N ALA A 16 0.43 17.49 -3.32
CA ALA A 16 0.65 16.20 -2.65
C ALA A 16 -0.23 16.08 -1.40
N ARG A 17 -0.30 17.11 -0.56
CA ARG A 17 -1.17 17.09 0.62
C ARG A 17 -2.64 16.92 0.28
N ALA A 18 -3.13 17.59 -0.77
CA ALA A 18 -4.51 17.42 -1.22
C ALA A 18 -4.78 15.98 -1.68
N ALA A 19 -3.92 15.43 -2.54
CA ALA A 19 -4.09 14.10 -3.14
C ALA A 19 -4.07 12.95 -2.12
N TYR A 20 -3.35 13.10 -1.01
CA TYR A 20 -3.19 12.06 0.01
C TYR A 20 -4.00 12.31 1.28
N SER A 21 -4.77 13.41 1.35
CA SER A 21 -5.60 13.73 2.52
C SER A 21 -6.85 12.87 2.65
N GLU A 22 -7.22 12.13 1.61
CA GLU A 22 -8.44 11.32 1.53
C GLU A 22 -8.13 9.88 1.07
N GLY A 23 -9.05 8.97 1.39
CA GLY A 23 -9.10 7.60 0.87
C GLY A 23 -10.40 7.35 0.12
N ALA A 24 -10.87 6.12 0.08
CA ALA A 24 -12.22 5.80 -0.39
C ALA A 24 -13.31 6.00 0.68
N GLY A 25 -12.91 6.23 1.94
CA GLY A 25 -13.80 6.47 3.06
C GLY A 25 -14.19 7.94 3.24
N ILE A 26 -14.89 8.22 4.33
CA ILE A 26 -15.39 9.57 4.68
C ILE A 26 -14.33 10.47 5.34
N TYR A 27 -13.18 9.92 5.71
CA TYR A 27 -12.16 10.64 6.46
C TYR A 27 -11.30 11.50 5.55
N ARG A 28 -11.12 12.76 5.95
CA ARG A 28 -10.15 13.69 5.38
C ARG A 28 -9.23 14.22 6.47
N ILE A 29 -7.92 13.97 6.36
CA ILE A 29 -6.92 14.46 7.31
C ILE A 29 -5.74 15.06 6.53
N VAL A 30 -5.38 16.30 6.84
CA VAL A 30 -4.24 16.96 6.19
C VAL A 30 -2.95 16.49 6.84
N LEU A 31 -2.20 15.69 6.08
CA LEU A 31 -0.86 15.18 6.39
C LEU A 31 0.22 16.26 6.34
N ARG A 32 1.34 16.01 7.03
CA ARG A 32 2.56 16.83 6.96
C ARG A 32 3.29 16.66 5.63
N SER A 33 3.47 15.43 5.17
CA SER A 33 4.18 15.11 3.93
C SER A 33 3.87 13.70 3.43
N VAL A 34 4.27 13.42 2.20
CA VAL A 34 4.23 12.11 1.55
C VAL A 34 5.65 11.61 1.32
N ALA A 35 5.89 10.34 1.60
CA ALA A 35 7.10 9.63 1.22
C ALA A 35 6.75 8.45 0.32
N VAL A 36 7.47 8.29 -0.80
CA VAL A 36 7.30 7.18 -1.74
C VAL A 36 8.64 6.43 -1.84
N PRO A 37 8.86 5.38 -1.02
CA PRO A 37 10.08 4.59 -1.08
C PRO A 37 10.05 3.66 -2.29
N PRO A 38 11.07 3.70 -3.18
CA PRO A 38 11.16 2.79 -4.32
C PRO A 38 11.68 1.41 -3.92
N THR A 39 12.32 1.29 -2.76
CA THR A 39 12.91 0.03 -2.30
C THR A 39 12.61 -0.26 -0.83
N THR A 40 12.67 -1.55 -0.49
CA THR A 40 12.56 -2.02 0.89
C THR A 40 13.62 -1.38 1.80
N GLN A 41 14.85 -1.20 1.31
CA GLN A 41 15.90 -0.53 2.09
C GLN A 41 15.56 0.95 2.35
N ALA A 42 15.04 1.68 1.36
CA ALA A 42 14.62 3.06 1.55
C ALA A 42 13.46 3.18 2.54
N LEU A 43 12.53 2.21 2.54
CA LEU A 43 11.47 2.13 3.53
C LEU A 43 12.01 1.87 4.95
N VAL A 44 12.97 0.94 5.10
CA VAL A 44 13.62 0.66 6.39
C VAL A 44 14.32 1.92 6.93
N ASP A 45 15.04 2.65 6.08
CA ASP A 45 15.73 3.88 6.47
C ASP A 45 14.73 4.96 6.92
N LEU A 46 13.60 5.08 6.21
CA LEU A 46 12.51 5.99 6.59
C LEU A 46 11.89 5.62 7.95
N VAL A 47 11.64 4.33 8.19
CA VAL A 47 11.08 3.83 9.46
C VAL A 47 12.03 4.12 10.63
N ARG A 48 13.33 3.89 10.44
CA ARG A 48 14.35 4.20 11.45
C ARG A 48 14.40 5.69 11.76
N TRP A 49 14.49 6.52 10.72
CA TRP A 49 14.47 7.98 10.87
C TRP A 49 13.21 8.46 11.60
N ALA A 50 12.04 7.92 11.24
CA ALA A 50 10.78 8.29 11.86
C ALA A 50 10.74 7.90 13.35
N GLY A 51 11.27 6.73 13.70
CA GLY A 51 11.42 6.31 15.10
C GLY A 51 12.35 7.23 15.90
N GLU A 52 13.51 7.58 15.35
CA GLU A 52 14.46 8.51 15.99
C GLU A 52 13.87 9.91 16.21
N HIS A 53 13.04 10.38 15.28
CA HIS A 53 12.47 11.74 15.30
C HIS A 53 11.04 11.81 15.83
N GLN A 54 10.49 10.67 16.30
CA GLN A 54 9.11 10.57 16.80
C GLN A 54 8.08 11.08 15.78
N VAL A 55 8.26 10.71 14.52
CA VAL A 55 7.38 11.08 13.42
C VAL A 55 6.38 9.95 13.14
N PRO A 56 5.06 10.21 13.22
CA PRO A 56 4.07 9.19 12.88
C PRO A 56 4.12 8.90 11.38
N LEU A 57 4.16 7.61 11.05
CA LEU A 57 4.05 7.10 9.68
C LEU A 57 2.68 6.46 9.46
N VAL A 58 2.06 6.75 8.31
CA VAL A 58 0.79 6.16 7.89
C VAL A 58 1.04 5.33 6.63
N PRO A 59 1.08 3.98 6.71
CA PRO A 59 1.28 3.16 5.53
C PRO A 59 0.07 3.24 4.60
N ARG A 60 0.32 3.38 3.31
CA ARG A 60 -0.73 3.50 2.30
C ARG A 60 -0.35 2.72 1.04
N GLY A 61 -1.22 1.80 0.63
CA GLY A 61 -1.20 1.22 -0.72
C GLY A 61 -1.91 2.12 -1.73
N ALA A 62 -2.82 1.58 -2.54
CA ALA A 62 -3.60 2.39 -3.49
C ALA A 62 -4.61 3.37 -2.86
N GLY A 63 -4.80 3.35 -1.54
CA GLY A 63 -5.69 4.28 -0.83
C GLY A 63 -7.18 3.96 -0.90
N SER A 64 -7.56 2.74 -1.32
CA SER A 64 -8.96 2.31 -1.44
C SER A 64 -9.62 1.87 -0.12
N GLY A 65 -8.94 2.03 1.02
CA GLY A 65 -9.49 1.72 2.34
C GLY A 65 -10.59 2.69 2.74
N MET A 66 -11.69 2.16 3.28
CA MET A 66 -12.81 2.93 3.83
C MET A 66 -12.66 3.29 5.32
N PRO A 67 -12.06 2.45 6.19
CA PRO A 67 -11.98 2.74 7.62
C PRO A 67 -11.05 3.90 8.04
N GLY A 68 -10.32 4.51 7.11
CA GLY A 68 -9.46 5.67 7.39
C GLY A 68 -8.03 5.36 7.83
N GLY A 69 -7.63 4.08 7.95
CA GLY A 69 -6.25 3.70 8.33
C GLY A 69 -5.15 4.10 7.33
N ASN A 70 -5.53 4.58 6.15
CA ASN A 70 -4.66 5.02 5.06
C ASN A 70 -4.56 6.56 4.93
N VAL A 71 -5.05 7.31 5.92
CA VAL A 71 -4.92 8.77 6.04
C VAL A 71 -4.50 9.14 7.47
N GLY A 72 -3.81 10.27 7.65
CA GLY A 72 -3.40 10.76 8.97
C GLY A 72 -2.59 12.05 8.88
N ASP A 73 -2.27 12.64 10.02
CA ASP A 73 -1.61 13.95 10.13
C ASP A 73 -0.07 13.89 10.03
N GLY A 74 0.49 12.68 10.04
CA GLY A 74 1.91 12.40 9.93
C GLY A 74 2.47 12.40 8.51
N VAL A 75 3.42 11.50 8.27
CA VAL A 75 3.95 11.21 6.94
C VAL A 75 3.18 10.05 6.35
N VAL A 76 2.44 10.28 5.26
CA VAL A 76 1.82 9.19 4.51
C VAL A 76 2.90 8.50 3.68
N VAL A 77 3.04 7.19 3.84
CA VAL A 77 4.03 6.37 3.13
C VAL A 77 3.33 5.62 2.02
N ASP A 78 3.49 6.10 0.79
CA ASP A 78 2.92 5.45 -0.40
C ASP A 78 3.81 4.28 -0.84
N LEU A 79 3.29 3.08 -0.65
CA LEU A 79 3.98 1.82 -0.92
C LEU A 79 3.73 1.31 -2.34
N THR A 80 3.01 2.03 -3.19
CA THR A 80 2.66 1.56 -4.55
C THR A 80 3.86 1.46 -5.50
N ALA A 81 4.95 2.19 -5.22
CA ALA A 81 6.19 2.11 -5.98
C ALA A 81 7.26 1.20 -5.33
N LEU A 82 6.93 0.53 -4.23
CA LEU A 82 7.88 -0.30 -3.51
C LEU A 82 8.28 -1.50 -4.36
N ASP A 83 9.59 -1.73 -4.48
CA ASP A 83 10.12 -2.96 -5.05
C ASP A 83 9.59 -4.21 -4.32
N GLY A 84 9.59 -5.33 -5.02
CA GLY A 84 9.10 -6.57 -4.45
C GLY A 84 9.26 -7.75 -5.39
N ALA A 85 8.98 -8.93 -4.85
CA ALA A 85 8.98 -10.15 -5.62
C ALA A 85 7.96 -10.05 -6.77
N PRO A 86 8.29 -10.55 -7.97
CA PRO A 86 7.29 -10.74 -9.01
C PRO A 86 6.24 -11.75 -8.52
N VAL A 87 5.07 -11.73 -9.14
CA VAL A 87 4.03 -12.71 -8.83
C VAL A 87 4.48 -14.08 -9.31
N ALA A 88 4.59 -15.02 -8.38
CA ALA A 88 4.83 -16.44 -8.64
C ALA A 88 3.70 -17.25 -8.02
N VAL A 89 3.06 -18.12 -8.81
CA VAL A 89 1.94 -18.97 -8.36
C VAL A 89 2.34 -20.43 -8.54
N ASP A 90 2.29 -21.18 -7.45
CA ASP A 90 2.42 -22.63 -7.43
C ASP A 90 1.03 -23.26 -7.43
N GLN A 91 0.68 -23.89 -8.54
CA GLN A 91 -0.62 -24.52 -8.73
C GLN A 91 -0.83 -25.73 -7.81
N VAL A 92 0.23 -26.49 -7.53
CA VAL A 92 0.15 -27.74 -6.75
C VAL A 92 0.10 -27.42 -5.26
N ALA A 93 0.95 -26.51 -4.81
CA ALA A 93 0.99 -26.07 -3.41
C ALA A 93 -0.14 -25.11 -3.04
N LEU A 94 -0.92 -24.61 -4.02
CA LEU A 94 -1.95 -23.58 -3.85
C LEU A 94 -1.39 -22.32 -3.17
N LEU A 95 -0.18 -21.93 -3.55
CA LEU A 95 0.57 -20.85 -2.91
C LEU A 95 0.96 -19.79 -3.94
N ALA A 96 0.87 -18.52 -3.54
CA ALA A 96 1.39 -17.42 -4.33
C ALA A 96 2.37 -16.56 -3.52
N THR A 97 3.49 -16.20 -4.14
CA THR A 97 4.47 -15.23 -3.62
C THR A 97 4.41 -13.96 -4.45
N THR A 98 4.41 -12.80 -3.79
CA THR A 98 4.25 -11.49 -4.46
C THR A 98 4.77 -10.37 -3.57
N GLY A 99 5.15 -9.24 -4.17
CA GLY A 99 5.40 -7.99 -3.44
C GLY A 99 4.12 -7.38 -2.86
N ALA A 100 4.27 -6.59 -1.79
CA ALA A 100 3.14 -5.90 -1.13
C ALA A 100 2.47 -4.84 -2.02
N ALA A 101 3.23 -4.23 -2.94
CA ALA A 101 2.75 -3.21 -3.86
C ALA A 101 1.90 -3.76 -5.03
N VAL A 102 1.96 -5.08 -5.28
CA VAL A 102 1.21 -5.72 -6.37
C VAL A 102 -0.29 -5.59 -6.12
N SER A 103 -1.07 -5.25 -7.15
CA SER A 103 -2.52 -5.23 -7.03
C SER A 103 -3.10 -6.64 -6.99
N LEU A 104 -4.19 -6.79 -6.25
CA LEU A 104 -4.92 -8.05 -6.14
C LEU A 104 -5.42 -8.54 -7.51
N GLY A 105 -5.77 -7.63 -8.41
CA GLY A 105 -6.13 -7.95 -9.79
C GLY A 105 -4.98 -8.61 -10.58
N VAL A 106 -3.74 -8.12 -10.43
CA VAL A 106 -2.58 -8.75 -11.07
C VAL A 106 -2.32 -10.14 -10.49
N LEU A 107 -2.44 -10.30 -9.17
CA LEU A 107 -2.32 -11.61 -8.53
C LEU A 107 -3.43 -12.58 -8.98
N ALA A 108 -4.68 -12.11 -9.07
CA ALA A 108 -5.82 -12.90 -9.52
C ALA A 108 -5.68 -13.32 -10.99
N GLU A 109 -5.19 -12.44 -11.85
CA GLU A 109 -4.90 -12.77 -13.25
C GLU A 109 -3.82 -13.87 -13.34
N ALA A 110 -2.73 -13.73 -12.59
CA ALA A 110 -1.66 -14.74 -12.56
C ALA A 110 -2.16 -16.10 -12.05
N ALA A 111 -2.99 -16.12 -11.01
CA ALA A 111 -3.64 -17.33 -10.52
C ALA A 111 -4.58 -17.95 -11.57
N GLY A 112 -5.37 -17.12 -12.26
CA GLY A 112 -6.28 -17.54 -13.33
C GLY A 112 -5.58 -18.25 -14.49
N ARG A 113 -4.36 -17.82 -14.85
CA ARG A 113 -3.56 -18.47 -15.91
C ARG A 113 -3.20 -19.93 -15.60
N VAL A 114 -3.20 -20.31 -14.32
CA VAL A 114 -2.98 -21.70 -13.86
C VAL A 114 -4.26 -22.34 -13.32
N GLY A 115 -5.43 -21.82 -13.68
CA GLY A 115 -6.72 -22.39 -13.29
C GLY A 115 -7.09 -22.21 -11.82
N LEU A 116 -6.39 -21.33 -11.09
CA LEU A 116 -6.72 -20.95 -9.71
C LEU A 116 -7.49 -19.64 -9.67
N ARG A 117 -8.11 -19.35 -8.52
CA ARG A 117 -8.80 -18.08 -8.26
C ARG A 117 -8.43 -17.52 -6.91
N MET A 118 -8.38 -16.20 -6.80
CA MET A 118 -8.27 -15.54 -5.51
C MET A 118 -9.62 -15.60 -4.79
N PRO A 119 -9.66 -16.04 -3.52
CA PRO A 119 -10.91 -16.10 -2.76
C PRO A 119 -11.42 -14.71 -2.37
N VAL A 120 -10.53 -13.72 -2.30
CA VAL A 120 -10.84 -12.33 -1.97
C VAL A 120 -10.97 -11.54 -3.27
N ASP A 121 -12.17 -11.03 -3.55
CA ASP A 121 -12.50 -10.21 -4.73
C ASP A 121 -13.31 -8.95 -4.33
N PRO A 122 -12.68 -7.95 -3.70
CA PRO A 122 -13.32 -6.68 -3.41
C PRO A 122 -13.59 -5.91 -4.71
N SER A 123 -14.60 -5.02 -4.70
CA SER A 123 -14.86 -4.13 -5.84
C SER A 123 -13.66 -3.26 -6.26
N SER A 124 -12.70 -3.08 -5.36
CA SER A 124 -11.44 -2.37 -5.59
C SER A 124 -10.28 -3.26 -6.06
N ALA A 125 -10.50 -4.57 -6.32
CA ALA A 125 -9.43 -5.53 -6.62
C ALA A 125 -8.45 -5.08 -7.70
N ARG A 126 -8.93 -4.34 -8.71
CA ARG A 126 -8.11 -3.79 -9.79
C ARG A 126 -6.96 -2.90 -9.31
N TRP A 127 -7.13 -2.19 -8.19
CA TRP A 127 -6.12 -1.27 -7.63
C TRP A 127 -5.73 -1.59 -6.19
N ALA A 128 -6.55 -2.28 -5.40
CA ALA A 128 -6.21 -2.68 -4.05
C ALA A 128 -4.91 -3.52 -4.04
N THR A 129 -3.91 -3.05 -3.32
CA THR A 129 -2.61 -3.72 -3.20
C THR A 129 -2.68 -4.89 -2.23
N VAL A 130 -1.94 -5.97 -2.47
CA VAL A 130 -1.87 -7.16 -1.60
C VAL A 130 -1.51 -6.78 -0.17
N GLY A 131 -0.53 -5.88 0.04
CA GLY A 131 -0.17 -5.40 1.38
C GLY A 131 -1.31 -4.64 2.07
N GLY A 132 -2.13 -3.92 1.30
CA GLY A 132 -3.33 -3.25 1.81
C GLY A 132 -4.39 -4.25 2.25
N VAL A 133 -4.68 -5.27 1.43
CA VAL A 133 -5.62 -6.36 1.74
C VAL A 133 -5.24 -7.08 3.04
N VAL A 134 -3.96 -7.44 3.18
CA VAL A 134 -3.41 -8.08 4.38
C VAL A 134 -3.50 -7.12 5.58
N GLY A 135 -3.05 -5.88 5.42
CA GLY A 135 -3.02 -4.87 6.50
C GLY A 135 -4.41 -4.51 7.04
N THR A 136 -5.46 -4.64 6.23
CA THR A 136 -6.84 -4.42 6.67
C THR A 136 -7.60 -5.69 7.05
N ASN A 137 -6.98 -6.88 6.92
CA ASN A 137 -7.69 -8.17 7.00
C ASN A 137 -8.96 -8.18 6.14
N ALA A 138 -8.84 -7.80 4.86
CA ALA A 138 -10.01 -7.62 4.00
C ALA A 138 -10.71 -8.96 3.77
N ALA A 139 -12.01 -8.98 4.04
CA ALA A 139 -12.84 -10.17 3.87
C ALA A 139 -13.37 -10.30 2.44
N PRO A 140 -13.61 -11.53 1.96
CA PRO A 140 -14.28 -11.76 0.69
C PRO A 140 -15.74 -11.30 0.71
N VAL A 141 -16.30 -11.01 -0.46
CA VAL A 141 -17.74 -10.85 -0.61
C VAL A 141 -18.38 -12.25 -0.63
N PRO A 142 -19.32 -12.58 0.27
CA PRO A 142 -19.95 -13.90 0.29
C PRO A 142 -20.66 -14.20 -1.04
N GLY A 143 -20.50 -15.42 -1.57
CA GLY A 143 -21.25 -15.92 -2.72
C GLY A 143 -20.61 -15.72 -4.10
N ARG A 144 -19.32 -15.40 -4.17
CA ARG A 144 -18.52 -15.43 -5.42
C ARG A 144 -17.40 -16.45 -5.37
#